data_AF-A0A366JCV1-F1
#
_entry.id   AF-A0A366JCV1-F1
#
_cell.length_a   1.000
_cell.length_b   1.000
_cell.length_c   1.000
_cell.angle_alpha   90.00
_cell.angle_beta   90.00
_cell.angle_gamma   90.00
#
_symmetry.space_group_name_H-M   'P 1'
#
loop_
_entity.id
_entity.type
_entity.pdbx_description
1 polymer ?
#
loop_
_entity_poly.entity_id
_entity_poly.type
_entity_poly.pdbx_seq_one_letter_code
_entity_poly.pdbx_strand_id
1 'polypeptide(L)'
;MSNYKRGQVETRGEFELVEVTKLPPKKWKMMLLVWVSIYPLLNIFFPLLTPYIGDFSLPIRLLIMTIIIVPIMSFVLGCLQKRCFFWLRK
;
A
#
# COMPACT_ATOMS: atom_id res chain seq x y z
N MET A 1 20.63 -55.77 20.00
CA MET A 1 20.51 -55.06 18.71
C MET A 1 19.30 -54.15 18.79
N SER A 2 19.53 -52.85 18.88
CA SER A 2 18.52 -51.78 18.86
C SER A 2 17.69 -51.82 17.58
N ASN A 3 16.36 -51.70 17.68
CA ASN A 3 15.57 -51.16 16.58
C ASN A 3 14.51 -50.20 17.14
N TYR A 4 14.62 -48.98 16.64
CA TYR A 4 14.10 -47.71 17.10
C TYR A 4 12.75 -47.40 16.44
N LYS A 5 11.80 -46.90 17.26
CA LYS A 5 10.61 -46.09 16.92
C LYS A 5 10.43 -45.67 15.43
N ARG A 6 9.33 -46.06 14.77
CA ARG A 6 8.70 -45.24 13.71
C ARG A 6 7.35 -45.76 13.23
N GLY A 7 6.37 -44.87 13.06
CA GLY A 7 5.07 -45.14 12.45
C GLY A 7 3.91 -44.70 13.35
N GLN A 8 3.82 -43.42 13.71
CA GLN A 8 2.99 -42.44 12.97
C GLN A 8 1.54 -42.92 12.85
N VAL A 9 0.72 -42.39 13.76
CA VAL A 9 -0.72 -42.58 13.85
C VAL A 9 -1.36 -41.95 12.62
N GLU A 10 -1.91 -42.80 11.76
CA GLU A 10 -2.67 -42.43 10.58
C GLU A 10 -4.00 -41.79 11.02
N THR A 11 -4.03 -40.46 11.07
CA THR A 11 -5.27 -39.65 11.08
C THR A 11 -5.34 -38.97 9.72
N ARG A 12 -5.87 -39.73 8.75
CA ARG A 12 -6.08 -39.33 7.37
C ARG A 12 -7.58 -39.12 7.19
N GLY A 13 -8.02 -37.86 7.11
CA GLY A 13 -9.41 -37.50 6.81
C GLY A 13 -9.85 -36.27 7.60
N GLU A 14 -9.59 -35.09 7.02
CA GLU A 14 -10.49 -33.92 6.91
C GLU A 14 -9.66 -32.63 6.74
N PHE A 15 -8.79 -32.57 5.73
CA PHE A 15 -8.37 -31.29 5.19
C PHE A 15 -9.45 -30.85 4.20
N GLU A 16 -10.59 -30.42 4.73
CA GLU A 16 -11.42 -29.45 4.04
C GLU A 16 -10.49 -28.26 3.77
N LEU A 17 -10.08 -28.10 2.52
CA LEU A 17 -9.49 -26.85 2.06
C LEU A 17 -10.58 -25.81 2.28
N VAL A 18 -10.50 -25.11 3.41
CA VAL A 18 -11.35 -23.96 3.70
C VAL A 18 -11.13 -23.04 2.51
N GLU A 19 -12.09 -23.05 1.58
CA GLU A 19 -12.08 -22.22 0.42
C GLU A 19 -12.36 -20.82 0.96
N VAL A 20 -11.29 -20.15 1.39
CA VAL A 20 -11.33 -18.77 1.82
C VAL A 20 -11.58 -17.95 0.56
N THR A 21 -12.83 -17.96 0.10
CA THR A 21 -13.38 -17.00 -0.85
C THR A 21 -13.56 -15.66 -0.12
N LYS A 22 -12.47 -15.16 0.46
CA LYS A 22 -12.33 -13.72 0.68
C LYS A 22 -12.25 -13.14 -0.72
N LEU A 23 -13.39 -12.67 -1.24
CA LEU A 23 -13.41 -11.78 -2.40
C LEU A 23 -12.26 -10.79 -2.22
N PRO A 24 -11.18 -10.91 -3.01
CA PRO A 24 -9.99 -10.10 -2.77
C PRO A 24 -10.46 -8.65 -2.86
N PRO A 25 -10.19 -7.82 -1.83
CA PRO A 25 -10.62 -6.43 -1.84
C PRO A 25 -10.20 -5.84 -3.19
N LYS A 26 -11.16 -5.32 -3.96
CA LYS A 26 -10.96 -4.96 -5.38
C LYS A 26 -9.70 -4.08 -5.50
N LYS A 27 -8.56 -4.71 -5.82
CA LYS A 27 -7.23 -4.09 -5.83
C LYS A 27 -7.22 -2.86 -6.75
N TRP A 28 -8.05 -2.89 -7.79
CA TRP A 28 -8.21 -1.79 -8.72
C TRP A 28 -8.82 -0.52 -8.10
N LYS A 29 -9.75 -0.64 -7.13
CA LYS A 29 -10.29 0.51 -6.40
C LYS A 29 -9.21 1.19 -5.55
N MET A 30 -8.34 0.39 -4.92
CA MET A 30 -7.18 0.93 -4.18
C MET A 30 -6.17 1.60 -5.10
N MET A 31 -5.89 1.00 -6.27
CA MET A 31 -4.96 1.55 -7.24
C MET A 31 -5.44 2.90 -7.82
N LEU A 32 -6.74 3.01 -8.14
CA LEU A 32 -7.36 4.27 -8.55
C LEU A 32 -7.33 5.30 -7.42
N LEU A 33 -7.58 4.89 -6.17
CA LEU A 33 -7.55 5.80 -5.03
C LEU A 33 -6.16 6.40 -4.83
N VAL A 34 -5.12 5.56 -4.88
CA VAL A 34 -3.72 6.01 -4.84
C VAL A 34 -3.43 6.96 -5.99
N TRP A 35 -3.84 6.60 -7.21
CA TRP A 35 -3.59 7.41 -8.42
C TRP A 35 -4.26 8.79 -8.35
N VAL A 36 -5.55 8.84 -7.97
CA VAL A 36 -6.32 10.07 -7.77
C VAL A 36 -5.79 10.88 -6.58
N SER A 37 -5.12 10.26 -5.62
CA SER A 37 -4.47 10.95 -4.50
C SER A 37 -3.16 11.60 -4.93
N ILE A 38 -2.35 10.86 -5.69
CA ILE A 38 -1.00 11.27 -6.11
C ILE A 38 -1.07 12.39 -7.15
N TYR A 39 -1.89 12.24 -8.18
CA TYR A 39 -1.95 13.18 -9.31
C TYR A 39 -2.21 14.65 -8.91
N PRO A 40 -3.26 14.98 -8.15
CA PRO A 40 -3.52 16.36 -7.73
C PRO A 40 -2.47 16.85 -6.73
N LEU A 41 -1.92 15.98 -5.88
CA LEU A 41 -0.81 16.34 -5.01
C LEU A 41 0.37 16.81 -5.85
N LEU A 42 0.81 16.02 -6.83
CA LEU A 42 1.90 16.42 -7.70
C LEU A 42 1.58 17.74 -8.41
N ASN A 43 0.37 17.88 -8.98
CA ASN A 43 0.00 19.09 -9.70
C ASN A 43 -0.01 20.35 -8.82
N ILE A 44 -0.24 20.23 -7.50
CA ILE A 44 -0.16 21.35 -6.56
C ILE A 44 1.29 21.56 -6.09
N PHE A 45 1.98 20.50 -5.68
CA PHE A 45 3.32 20.58 -5.09
C PHE A 45 4.40 20.94 -6.10
N PHE A 46 4.31 20.49 -7.35
CA PHE A 46 5.27 20.83 -8.40
C PHE A 46 5.37 22.35 -8.61
N PRO A 47 4.28 23.08 -8.97
CA PRO A 47 4.35 24.52 -9.14
C PRO A 47 4.59 25.27 -7.83
N LEU A 48 4.18 24.71 -6.67
CA LEU A 48 4.42 25.36 -5.38
C LEU A 48 5.90 25.34 -4.96
N LEU A 49 6.61 24.23 -5.17
CA LEU A 49 8.03 24.12 -4.81
C LEU A 49 8.98 24.55 -5.96
N THR A 50 8.45 24.76 -7.18
CA THR A 50 9.18 25.35 -8.32
C THR A 50 9.76 26.76 -8.06
N PRO A 51 9.08 27.68 -7.35
CA PRO A 51 9.67 28.96 -6.97
C PRO A 51 10.65 28.85 -5.80
N TYR A 52 10.43 27.96 -4.82
CA TYR A 52 11.27 27.90 -3.60
C TYR A 52 12.65 27.28 -3.79
N ILE A 53 12.81 26.46 -4.83
CA ILE A 53 13.99 25.60 -5.01
C ILE A 53 14.58 25.81 -6.42
N GLY A 54 14.20 26.90 -7.08
CA GLY A 54 14.59 27.22 -8.46
C GLY A 54 16.08 27.46 -8.62
N ASP A 55 16.72 27.94 -7.55
CA ASP A 55 18.13 28.30 -7.53
C ASP A 55 19.08 27.13 -7.23
N PHE A 56 18.55 25.97 -6.83
CA PHE A 56 19.35 24.79 -6.51
C PHE A 56 19.49 23.84 -7.71
N SER A 57 20.60 23.10 -7.75
CA SER A 57 20.81 22.05 -8.75
C SER A 57 19.69 20.99 -8.70
N LEU A 58 19.31 20.49 -9.88
CA LEU A 58 18.24 19.53 -10.08
C LEU A 58 18.22 18.34 -9.07
N PRO A 59 19.36 17.69 -8.74
CA PRO A 59 19.34 16.57 -7.79
C PRO A 59 19.03 16.98 -6.35
N ILE A 60 19.52 18.15 -5.89
CA ILE A 60 19.29 18.64 -4.52
C ILE A 60 17.82 19.04 -4.36
N ARG A 61 17.28 19.67 -5.40
CA ARG A 61 15.87 20.02 -5.47
C ARG A 61 14.97 18.80 -5.32
N LEU A 62 15.27 17.74 -6.06
CA LEU A 62 14.53 16.49 -5.99
C LEU A 62 14.63 15.84 -4.60
N LEU A 63 15.79 15.87 -3.97
CA LEU A 63 15.97 15.35 -2.61
C LEU A 63 15.03 16.06 -1.61
N ILE A 64 15.02 17.39 -1.62
CA ILE A 64 14.18 18.20 -0.73
C ILE A 64 12.70 17.98 -1.05
N MET A 65 12.33 17.99 -2.34
CA MET A 65 10.97 17.72 -2.78
C MET A 65 10.47 16.35 -2.33
N THR A 66 11.26 15.30 -2.50
CA THR A 66 10.84 13.94 -2.13
C THR A 66 10.72 13.77 -0.62
N ILE A 67 11.65 14.33 0.16
CA ILE A 67 11.58 14.33 1.63
C ILE A 67 10.28 14.98 2.13
N ILE A 68 9.76 16.00 1.44
CA ILE A 68 8.52 16.69 1.84
C ILE A 68 7.28 15.98 1.25
N ILE A 69 7.30 15.63 -0.03
CA ILE A 69 6.16 15.06 -0.74
C ILE A 69 5.82 13.66 -0.22
N VAL A 70 6.81 12.82 0.06
CA VAL A 70 6.59 11.42 0.53
C VAL A 70 5.79 11.35 1.83
N PRO A 71 6.16 12.03 2.92
CA PRO A 71 5.38 11.99 4.16
C PRO A 71 3.97 12.59 3.99
N ILE A 72 3.85 13.66 3.20
CA ILE A 72 2.54 14.26 2.88
C ILE A 72 1.66 13.27 2.12
N MET A 73 2.21 12.60 1.08
CA MET A 73 1.49 11.57 0.34
C MET A 73 1.06 10.41 1.24
N SER A 74 1.93 9.95 2.14
CA SER A 74 1.62 8.88 3.09
C SER A 74 0.46 9.27 4.02
N PHE A 75 0.46 10.52 4.52
CA PHE A 75 -0.62 11.04 5.34
C PHE A 75 -1.94 11.16 4.57
N VAL A 76 -1.90 11.76 3.38
CA VAL A 76 -3.07 11.93 2.51
C VAL A 76 -3.66 10.57 2.13
N LEU A 77 -2.81 9.58 1.82
CA LEU A 77 -3.25 8.23 1.51
C LEU A 77 -3.94 7.56 2.72
N GLY A 78 -3.42 7.75 3.93
CA GLY A 78 -4.07 7.31 5.16
C GLY A 78 -5.45 7.97 5.37
N CYS A 79 -5.57 9.27 5.11
CA CYS A 79 -6.83 10.00 5.16
C CYS A 79 -7.84 9.52 4.11
N LEU A 80 -7.41 9.33 2.86
CA LEU A 80 -8.27 8.82 1.78
C LEU A 80 -8.70 7.38 2.05
N GLN A 81 -7.82 6.53 2.55
CA GLN A 81 -8.17 5.15 2.92
C GLN A 81 -9.26 5.13 4.00
N LYS A 82 -9.19 6.01 5.01
CA LYS A 82 -10.25 6.19 6.01
C LYS A 82 -11.57 6.68 5.39
N ARG A 83 -11.52 7.65 4.48
CA ARG A 83 -12.71 8.18 3.78
C ARG A 83 -13.35 7.15 2.83
N CYS A 84 -12.54 6.34 2.15
CA CYS A 84 -13.02 5.30 1.26
C CYS A 84 -13.43 4.01 1.97
N PHE A 85 -12.94 3.76 3.19
CA PHE A 85 -13.48 2.68 4.03
C PHE A 85 -14.97 2.91 4.33
N PHE A 86 -15.39 4.17 4.49
CA PHE A 86 -16.80 4.53 4.58
C PHE A 86 -17.58 4.23 3.29
N TRP A 87 -16.94 4.37 2.12
CA TRP A 87 -17.52 4.07 0.81
C TRP A 87 -17.53 2.58 0.46
N LEU A 88 -16.61 1.77 1.03
CA LEU A 88 -16.59 0.32 0.85
C LEU A 88 -17.61 -0.41 1.73
N ARG A 89 -18.05 0.24 2.82
CA ARG A 89 -19.02 -0.29 3.78
C ARG A 89 -20.48 0.01 3.41
N LYS A 90 -20.73 0.90 2.44
CA LYS A 90 -22.06 1.19 1.91
C LYS A 90 -22.20 0.58 0.51
#